data_AF-F4QK05-F1
#
_entry.id   AF-F4QK05-F1
#
_cell.length_a   1.000
_cell.length_b   1.000
_cell.length_c   1.000
_cell.angle_alpha   90.00
_cell.angle_beta   90.00
_cell.angle_gamma   90.00
#
_symmetry.space_group_name_H-M   'P 1'
#
loop_
_entity.id
_entity.type
_entity.pdbx_description
1 polymer ?
#
loop_
_entity_poly.entity_id
_entity_poly.type
_entity_poly.pdbx_seq_one_letter_code
_entity_poly.pdbx_strand_id
1 'polypeptide(L)'
;MIAATDKREGDGRSPAGRWPIRYVFYRPDRVAPPQTALKLVPLSPDDGWSDDPAAPDYNTHVKLPYVPSHEKLWRDDHVYDVIVVLGHNDDPPVPGMGSAIFFHLARPDYSGTEGCVAVAISDMLEFLREAQPGDEVEIR
;
A
#
# COMPACT_ATOMS: atom_id res chain seq x y z
N MET A 1 13.76 -1.50 -8.10
CA MET A 1 13.95 -1.55 -6.63
C MET A 1 15.18 -0.73 -6.25
N ILE A 2 15.27 -0.33 -4.98
CA ILE A 2 16.39 0.43 -4.40
C ILE A 2 16.60 -0.02 -2.95
N ALA A 3 17.81 0.08 -2.41
CA ALA A 3 18.00 -0.18 -0.98
C ALA A 3 17.11 0.77 -0.16
N ALA A 4 16.50 0.28 0.93
CA ALA A 4 15.61 1.11 1.74
C ALA A 4 16.28 2.38 2.29
N THR A 5 17.58 2.33 2.58
CA THR A 5 18.37 3.50 3.01
C THR A 5 18.53 4.56 1.92
N ASP A 6 18.42 4.15 0.66
CA ASP A 6 18.58 5.00 -0.52
C ASP A 6 17.23 5.38 -1.14
N LYS A 7 16.12 4.76 -0.70
CA LYS A 7 14.75 5.09 -1.11
C LYS A 7 14.45 6.56 -0.82
N ARG A 8 13.90 7.26 -1.80
CA ARG A 8 13.44 8.65 -1.64
C ARG A 8 12.05 8.84 -2.21
N GLU A 9 11.38 9.93 -1.83
CA GLU A 9 10.10 10.26 -2.46
C GLU A 9 10.24 10.51 -3.97
N GLY A 10 9.24 10.07 -4.73
CA GLY A 10 9.16 10.26 -6.19
C GLY A 10 10.21 9.50 -7.02
N ASP A 11 10.99 8.60 -6.43
CA ASP A 11 12.04 7.87 -7.15
C ASP A 11 11.54 6.71 -8.04
N GLY A 12 10.23 6.40 -7.98
CA GLY A 12 9.59 5.33 -8.76
C GLY A 12 10.14 3.93 -8.45
N ARG A 13 10.69 3.70 -7.25
CA ARG A 13 11.30 2.42 -6.88
C ARG A 13 10.73 1.90 -5.56
N SER A 14 10.42 0.61 -5.50
CA SER A 14 10.12 -0.04 -4.21
C SER A 14 11.40 -0.30 -3.41
N PRO A 15 11.35 -0.11 -2.08
CA PRO A 15 12.47 -0.35 -1.20
C PRO A 15 12.67 -1.85 -0.98
N ALA A 16 13.85 -2.35 -1.33
CA ALA A 16 14.26 -3.71 -1.00
C ALA A 16 14.42 -3.84 0.52
N GLY A 17 13.91 -4.92 1.09
CA GLY A 17 13.85 -5.13 2.53
C GLY A 17 12.74 -6.10 2.93
N ARG A 18 12.56 -6.28 4.25
CA ARG A 18 11.46 -7.06 4.83
C ARG A 18 10.54 -6.10 5.57
N TRP A 19 9.27 -6.09 5.19
CA TRP A 19 8.31 -5.10 5.67
C TRP A 19 7.16 -5.80 6.39
N PRO A 20 6.87 -5.44 7.66
CA PRO A 20 5.76 -6.04 8.39
C PRO A 20 4.43 -5.69 7.72
N ILE A 21 3.51 -6.66 7.68
CA ILE A 21 2.16 -6.44 7.20
C ILE A 21 1.36 -5.73 8.30
N ARG A 22 0.87 -4.52 8.02
CA ARG A 22 0.12 -3.73 9.01
C ARG A 22 -1.36 -4.08 9.02
N TYR A 23 -2.00 -3.97 7.86
CA TYR A 23 -3.41 -4.26 7.66
C TYR A 23 -3.73 -4.27 6.17
N VAL A 24 -4.95 -4.69 5.84
CA VAL A 24 -5.46 -4.83 4.48
C VAL A 24 -6.61 -3.87 4.29
N PHE A 25 -6.56 -3.11 3.21
CA PHE A 25 -7.71 -2.38 2.69
C PHE A 25 -8.36 -3.16 1.55
N TYR A 26 -9.68 -3.01 1.40
CA TYR A 26 -10.40 -3.58 0.27
C TYR A 26 -11.55 -2.67 -0.19
N ARG A 27 -11.93 -2.80 -1.46
CA ARG A 27 -13.06 -2.08 -2.08
C ARG A 27 -14.37 -2.85 -1.89
N PRO A 28 -15.23 -2.47 -0.91
CA PRO A 28 -16.44 -3.22 -0.60
C PRO A 28 -17.50 -3.17 -1.72
N ASP A 29 -17.38 -2.23 -2.66
CA ASP A 29 -18.24 -2.12 -3.85
C ASP A 29 -17.81 -3.05 -5.01
N ARG A 30 -16.60 -3.62 -4.96
CA ARG A 30 -16.02 -4.42 -6.05
C ARG A 30 -15.67 -5.84 -5.64
N VAL A 31 -15.23 -6.03 -4.40
CA VAL A 31 -14.74 -7.31 -3.88
C VAL A 31 -15.46 -7.63 -2.59
N ALA A 32 -15.90 -8.88 -2.44
CA ALA A 32 -16.35 -9.39 -1.14
C ALA A 32 -15.20 -9.29 -0.11
N PRO A 33 -15.49 -9.12 1.19
CA PRO A 33 -14.45 -9.08 2.21
C PRO A 33 -13.51 -10.29 2.10
N PRO A 34 -12.19 -10.10 1.88
CA PRO A 34 -11.25 -11.20 1.79
C PRO A 34 -11.25 -12.05 3.06
N GLN A 35 -11.14 -13.36 2.91
CA GLN A 35 -10.94 -14.27 4.03
C GLN A 35 -9.49 -14.15 4.51
N THR A 36 -9.27 -13.55 5.68
CA THR A 36 -7.93 -13.33 6.24
C THR A 36 -7.96 -13.24 7.77
N ALA A 37 -6.82 -13.52 8.41
CA ALA A 37 -6.61 -13.26 9.84
C ALA A 37 -6.10 -11.83 10.12
N LEU A 38 -5.67 -11.11 9.08
CA LEU A 38 -5.18 -9.75 9.18
C LEU A 38 -6.32 -8.76 9.47
N LYS A 39 -5.98 -7.60 10.05
CA LYS A 39 -6.93 -6.49 10.19
C LYS A 39 -7.38 -6.06 8.80
N LEU A 40 -8.68 -6.16 8.54
CA LEU A 40 -9.31 -5.78 7.28
C LEU A 40 -10.10 -4.47 7.45
N VAL A 41 -9.90 -3.53 6.54
CA VAL A 41 -10.50 -2.19 6.58
C VAL A 41 -11.21 -1.92 5.25
N PRO A 42 -12.53 -1.67 5.23
CA PRO A 42 -13.20 -1.28 4.00
C PRO A 42 -12.77 0.14 3.62
N LEU A 43 -12.39 0.33 2.36
CA LEU A 43 -12.18 1.65 1.80
C LEU A 43 -13.51 2.39 1.60
N SER A 44 -13.43 3.71 1.57
CA SER A 44 -14.47 4.65 1.16
C SER A 44 -13.90 5.72 0.22
N PRO A 45 -14.77 6.44 -0.54
CA PRO A 45 -14.33 7.45 -1.51
C PRO A 45 -13.48 8.61 -0.96
N ASP A 46 -13.51 8.80 0.35
CA ASP A 46 -12.75 9.82 1.07
C ASP A 46 -11.45 9.30 1.70
N ASP A 47 -11.00 8.09 1.36
CA ASP A 47 -9.71 7.57 1.83
C ASP A 47 -8.54 8.03 0.97
N GLY A 48 -7.51 8.56 1.61
CA GLY A 48 -6.23 8.93 1.01
C GLY A 48 -5.03 8.52 1.87
N TRP A 49 -3.83 8.63 1.31
CA TRP A 49 -2.57 8.43 2.03
C TRP A 49 -1.69 9.66 1.87
N SER A 50 -1.22 10.24 2.97
CA SER A 50 -0.37 11.43 2.92
C SER A 50 1.03 11.07 2.42
N ASP A 51 1.43 11.68 1.30
CA ASP A 51 2.76 11.49 0.69
C ASP A 51 3.62 12.77 0.75
N ASP A 52 3.11 13.84 1.38
CA ASP A 52 3.81 15.11 1.54
C ASP A 52 4.82 15.07 2.71
N PRO A 53 6.14 15.14 2.45
CA PRO A 53 7.14 15.12 3.52
C PRO A 53 7.05 16.30 4.48
N ALA A 54 6.38 17.40 4.11
CA ALA A 54 6.19 18.57 4.95
C ALA A 54 4.92 18.47 5.83
N ALA A 55 4.05 17.47 5.59
CA ALA A 55 2.83 17.30 6.35
C ALA A 55 3.09 16.70 7.74
N PRO A 56 2.34 17.11 8.78
CA PRO A 56 2.46 16.55 10.12
C PRO A 56 2.04 15.06 10.20
N ASP A 57 1.24 14.61 9.24
CA ASP A 57 0.69 13.27 9.08
C ASP A 57 1.32 12.52 7.89
N TYR A 58 2.56 12.87 7.53
CA TYR A 58 3.33 12.21 6.48
C TYR A 58 3.35 10.68 6.64
N ASN A 59 3.17 9.97 5.52
CA ASN A 59 3.14 8.51 5.41
C ASN A 59 2.10 7.84 6.31
N THR A 60 0.90 8.42 6.39
CA THR A 60 -0.24 7.86 7.13
C THR A 60 -1.52 7.88 6.31
N HIS A 61 -2.50 7.07 6.73
CA HIS A 61 -3.86 7.08 6.21
C HIS A 61 -4.62 8.34 6.66
N VAL A 62 -5.22 9.06 5.72
CA VAL A 62 -5.92 10.33 5.93
C VAL A 62 -7.31 10.32 5.30
N LYS A 63 -8.15 11.28 5.69
CA LYS A 63 -9.49 11.50 5.11
C LYS A 63 -9.54 12.74 4.22
N LEU A 64 -10.26 12.64 3.11
CA LEU A 64 -10.45 13.70 2.12
C LEU A 64 -11.70 14.55 2.43
N PRO A 65 -11.71 15.86 2.10
CA PRO A 65 -10.65 16.62 1.45
C PRO A 65 -9.44 16.85 2.37
N TYR A 66 -8.25 16.62 1.82
CA TYR A 66 -6.98 16.81 2.49
C TYR A 66 -6.13 17.76 1.66
N VAL A 67 -5.59 18.80 2.29
CA VAL A 67 -4.94 19.92 1.57
C VAL A 67 -3.51 19.58 1.13
N PRO A 68 -2.65 18.96 1.98
CA PRO A 68 -1.32 18.52 1.53
C PRO A 68 -1.40 17.47 0.44
N SER A 69 -0.25 17.19 -0.18
CA SER A 69 -0.14 16.12 -1.19
C SER A 69 -0.59 14.78 -0.59
N HIS A 70 -1.33 14.02 -1.39
CA HIS A 70 -1.83 12.72 -1.01
C HIS A 70 -2.12 11.83 -2.21
N GLU A 71 -1.96 10.55 -2.00
CA GLU A 71 -2.48 9.52 -2.88
C GLU A 71 -3.95 9.22 -2.55
N LYS A 72 -4.82 9.14 -3.58
CA LYS A 72 -6.21 8.69 -3.39
C LYS A 72 -6.27 7.17 -3.40
N LEU A 73 -6.86 6.59 -2.36
CA LEU A 73 -6.99 5.13 -2.26
C LEU A 73 -8.23 4.61 -3.00
N TRP A 74 -9.27 5.43 -3.14
CA TRP A 74 -10.44 5.13 -3.95
C TRP A 74 -10.20 5.45 -5.44
N ARG A 75 -9.60 4.50 -6.16
CA ARG A 75 -9.24 4.65 -7.58
C ARG A 75 -10.32 4.17 -8.54
N ASP A 76 -10.33 4.75 -9.74
CA ASP A 76 -11.22 4.30 -10.83
C ASP A 76 -10.73 2.98 -11.44
N ASP A 77 -9.42 2.75 -11.50
CA ASP A 77 -8.84 1.46 -11.87
C ASP A 77 -8.88 0.45 -10.71
N HIS A 78 -8.52 -0.79 -10.99
CA HIS A 78 -8.68 -1.93 -10.08
C HIS A 78 -7.45 -2.24 -9.23
N VAL A 79 -6.36 -1.47 -9.37
CA VAL A 79 -5.09 -1.80 -8.71
C VAL A 79 -5.21 -1.75 -7.19
N TYR A 80 -6.11 -0.92 -6.65
CA TYR A 80 -6.37 -0.77 -5.22
C TYR A 80 -7.70 -1.40 -4.77
N ASP A 81 -8.23 -2.37 -5.53
CA ASP A 81 -9.39 -3.13 -5.08
C ASP A 81 -9.08 -3.95 -3.81
N VAL A 82 -7.82 -4.37 -3.65
CA VAL A 82 -7.25 -4.94 -2.44
C VAL A 82 -5.80 -4.44 -2.30
N ILE A 83 -5.46 -3.83 -1.17
CA ILE A 83 -4.07 -3.39 -0.88
C ILE A 83 -3.65 -3.83 0.51
N VAL A 84 -2.40 -4.28 0.62
CA VAL A 84 -1.75 -4.63 1.87
C VAL A 84 -0.79 -3.52 2.23
N VAL A 85 -0.99 -2.92 3.39
CA VAL A 85 -0.14 -1.85 3.91
C VAL A 85 1.12 -2.45 4.51
N LEU A 86 2.27 -2.07 3.97
CA LEU A 86 3.58 -2.53 4.42
C LEU A 86 4.23 -1.47 5.31
N GLY A 87 4.83 -1.89 6.42
CA GLY A 87 5.45 -0.99 7.39
C GLY A 87 6.81 -0.45 6.97
N HIS A 88 6.91 0.16 5.78
CA HIS A 88 8.07 0.93 5.37
C HIS A 88 7.93 2.38 5.85
N ASN A 89 8.95 2.88 6.55
CA ASN A 89 9.04 4.28 6.99
C ASN A 89 7.82 4.76 7.80
N ASP A 90 7.28 3.96 8.73
CA ASP A 90 5.96 4.20 9.33
C ASP A 90 5.93 4.46 10.85
N ASP A 91 7.01 4.23 11.61
CA ASP A 91 7.03 4.46 13.07
C ASP A 91 8.42 4.86 13.65
N PRO A 92 8.67 6.15 13.90
CA PRO A 92 8.01 7.29 13.27
C PRO A 92 8.49 7.46 11.82
N PRO A 93 7.64 8.00 10.92
CA PRO A 93 8.05 8.26 9.54
C PRO A 93 9.13 9.35 9.47
N VAL A 94 10.15 9.11 8.64
CA VAL A 94 11.19 10.07 8.31
C VAL A 94 10.85 10.76 6.98
N PRO A 95 10.60 12.08 6.96
CA PRO A 95 10.28 12.83 5.75
C PRO A 95 11.18 12.52 4.56
N GLY A 96 10.57 12.22 3.42
CA GLY A 96 11.27 12.02 2.15
C GLY A 96 11.94 10.66 1.99
N MET A 97 11.85 9.75 2.96
CA MET A 97 12.37 8.37 2.88
C MET A 97 11.39 7.39 2.19
N GLY A 98 10.42 7.93 1.45
CA GLY A 98 9.37 7.20 0.75
C GLY A 98 8.15 6.93 1.62
N SER A 99 6.98 6.97 1.00
CA SER A 99 5.67 6.72 1.59
C SER A 99 4.86 5.77 0.71
N ALA A 100 3.64 5.44 1.15
CA ALA A 100 2.65 4.70 0.36
C ALA A 100 3.17 3.38 -0.24
N ILE A 101 4.01 2.66 0.52
CA ILE A 101 4.52 1.36 0.08
C ILE A 101 3.45 0.30 0.34
N PHE A 102 2.76 -0.06 -0.74
CA PHE A 102 1.69 -1.06 -0.74
C PHE A 102 2.07 -2.30 -1.55
N PHE A 103 1.56 -3.45 -1.12
CA PHE A 103 1.44 -4.63 -1.98
C PHE A 103 0.01 -4.67 -2.53
N HIS A 104 -0.14 -4.55 -3.85
CA HIS A 104 -1.43 -4.29 -4.50
C HIS A 104 -1.65 -5.13 -5.76
N LEU A 105 -2.79 -4.95 -6.43
CA LEU A 105 -3.12 -5.72 -7.63
C LEU A 105 -2.41 -5.18 -8.87
N ALA A 106 -2.00 -6.07 -9.77
CA ALA A 106 -1.52 -5.71 -11.10
C ALA A 106 -2.67 -5.18 -11.96
N ARG A 107 -2.33 -4.33 -12.93
CA ARG A 107 -3.25 -4.04 -14.04
C ARG A 107 -3.51 -5.32 -14.84
N PRO A 108 -4.68 -5.50 -15.48
CA PRO A 108 -4.99 -6.72 -16.23
C PRO A 108 -3.97 -7.07 -17.33
N ASP A 109 -3.33 -6.06 -17.90
CA ASP A 109 -2.29 -6.18 -18.92
C ASP A 109 -0.87 -6.20 -18.34
N TYR A 110 -0.74 -6.21 -17.00
CA TYR A 110 0.52 -6.09 -16.26
C TYR A 110 1.34 -4.84 -16.62
N SER A 111 0.72 -3.83 -17.22
CA SER A 111 1.42 -2.59 -17.55
C SER A 111 1.79 -1.80 -16.29
N GLY A 112 2.97 -1.16 -16.32
CA GLY A 112 3.32 -0.11 -15.36
C GLY A 112 3.74 -0.58 -13.96
N THR A 113 4.31 -1.77 -13.78
CA THR A 113 4.99 -2.11 -12.51
C THR A 113 6.35 -1.41 -12.42
N GLU A 114 6.37 -0.08 -12.40
CA GLU A 114 7.57 0.70 -12.07
C GLU A 114 7.82 0.61 -10.56
N GLY A 115 8.27 -0.56 -10.12
CA GLY A 115 8.74 -0.79 -8.76
C GLY A 115 7.80 -1.61 -7.88
N CYS A 116 6.48 -1.42 -7.94
CA CYS A 116 5.54 -2.09 -7.04
C CYS A 116 5.42 -3.60 -7.30
N VAL A 117 5.34 -4.39 -6.21
CA VAL A 117 4.96 -5.81 -6.26
C VAL A 117 3.46 -5.85 -6.59
N ALA A 118 3.11 -6.27 -7.80
CA ALA A 118 1.73 -6.30 -8.26
C ALA A 118 1.36 -7.72 -8.70
N VAL A 119 0.26 -8.26 -8.16
CA VAL A 119 -0.19 -9.64 -8.41
C VAL A 119 -1.61 -9.71 -8.96
N ALA A 120 -2.00 -10.84 -9.54
CA ALA A 120 -3.39 -11.08 -9.87
C ALA A 120 -4.25 -11.14 -8.60
N ILE A 121 -5.54 -10.81 -8.72
CA ILE A 121 -6.46 -10.84 -7.57
C ILE A 121 -6.58 -12.24 -6.95
N SER A 122 -6.52 -13.31 -7.76
CA SER A 122 -6.51 -14.69 -7.25
C SER A 122 -5.37 -14.92 -6.27
N ASP A 123 -4.16 -14.49 -6.65
CA ASP A 123 -2.94 -14.73 -5.90
C ASP A 123 -2.93 -13.88 -4.64
N MET A 124 -3.43 -12.63 -4.72
CA MET A 124 -3.64 -11.78 -3.55
C MET A 124 -4.59 -12.44 -2.55
N LEU A 125 -5.72 -13.00 -3.01
CA LEU A 125 -6.69 -13.64 -2.12
C LEU A 125 -6.17 -14.96 -1.52
N GLU A 126 -5.33 -15.70 -2.24
CA GLU A 126 -4.63 -16.87 -1.71
C GLU A 126 -3.60 -16.47 -0.65
N PHE A 127 -2.76 -15.47 -0.95
CA PHE A 127 -1.82 -14.89 -0.01
C PHE A 127 -2.51 -14.45 1.29
N LEU A 128 -3.62 -13.69 1.18
CA LEU A 128 -4.35 -13.19 2.34
C LEU A 128 -4.98 -14.28 3.21
N ARG A 129 -5.30 -15.44 2.63
CA ARG A 129 -5.85 -16.59 3.35
C ARG A 129 -4.82 -17.22 4.27
N GLU A 130 -3.55 -17.19 3.87
CA GLU A 130 -2.44 -17.80 4.60
C GLU A 130 -1.77 -16.81 5.56
N ALA A 131 -1.65 -15.53 5.17
CA ALA A 131 -0.98 -14.50 5.95
C ALA A 131 -1.59 -14.32 7.35
N GLN A 132 -0.71 -14.18 8.33
CA GLN A 132 -1.03 -14.02 9.75
C GLN A 132 -0.52 -12.68 10.30
N PRO A 133 -1.13 -12.15 11.38
CA PRO A 133 -0.57 -11.01 12.10
C PRO A 133 0.88 -11.29 12.54
N GLY A 134 1.80 -10.40 12.19
CA GLY A 134 3.23 -10.55 12.47
C GLY A 134 4.06 -11.03 11.28
N ASP A 135 3.42 -11.46 10.19
CA ASP A 135 4.12 -11.79 8.95
C ASP A 135 4.72 -10.54 8.27
N GLU A 136 5.73 -10.79 7.43
CA GLU A 136 6.47 -9.77 6.69
C GLU A 136 6.51 -10.12 5.20
N VAL A 137 6.52 -9.10 4.34
CA VAL A 137 6.77 -9.23 2.90
C VAL A 137 8.22 -8.89 2.61
N GLU A 138 8.94 -9.79 1.94
CA GLU A 138 10.29 -9.53 1.44
C GLU A 138 10.24 -8.99 0.01
N ILE A 139 10.83 -7.81 -0.19
CA ILE A 139 11.06 -7.20 -1.51
C ILE A 139 12.56 -7.34 -1.80
N ARG A 140 12.92 -8.05 -2.87
CA ARG A 140 14.31 -8.37 -3.25
C ARG A 140 14.51 -8.29 -4.75
#